data_AF-A0A3N5UTV7-F1
#
_entry.id   AF-A0A3N5UTV7-F1
#
_cell.length_a   1.000
_cell.length_b   1.000
_cell.length_c   1.000
_cell.angle_alpha   90.00
_cell.angle_beta   90.00
_cell.angle_gamma   90.00
#
_symmetry.space_group_name_H-M   'P 1'
#
loop_
_entity.id
_entity.type
_entity.pdbx_description
1 polymer ?
#
loop_
_entity_poly.entity_id
_entity_poly.type
_entity_poly.pdbx_seq_one_letter_code
_entity_poly.pdbx_strand_id
1 'polypeptide(L)'
;MSNSGASAHFNLFSIYHDFTIKSFDFQIQYGLSLFDSWSKAMESISGFEENGKNIQDKFRYTFDSELKNRLKRLEFCKSLSDFIRSYTELAPLLSHDKSYRYLETVMNSLDLIVEPIRDIVNRTTSEVIPVEGRFEVHHYKTISRHKFKTPILVVGSLINRHYILDLLPQTSVINYFQQLGFDVYATDWRMPTVKDENMTLESYAHEYLENAVDKVEEITGSRNVTLFGYCWGGILSLIYSALHPENVKNLILHATPVDFGKLPTVLESWIKTLDIERFVQVFGNVPSSFLNIAFFMRNPLEAILKYQIYFSQPRSPKEIIQFMAVESWLYDSVPIIGKAFEQIINDIYKNNLLIQNKMTVGKDVIDLKKINMPVLNIVGTRDDLVSAESSRTITDAISSTDKKTLEFPTGHVGLCISGAVHKKLWPEVGTWLTEHST
;
A
#
# COMPACT_ATOMS: atom_id res chain seq x y z
N MET A 1 -63.78 5.14 -0.21
CA MET A 1 -62.51 5.02 -0.96
C MET A 1 -61.39 5.31 0.02
N SER A 2 -60.81 4.24 0.57
CA SER A 2 -59.82 4.29 1.64
C SER A 2 -58.44 4.65 1.11
N ASN A 3 -57.87 5.71 1.67
CA ASN A 3 -56.48 6.10 1.56
C ASN A 3 -55.57 4.95 2.05
N SER A 4 -54.75 4.39 1.16
CA SER A 4 -53.64 3.50 1.51
C SER A 4 -52.32 4.16 1.13
N GLY A 5 -52.00 5.27 1.79
CA GLY A 5 -50.66 5.81 1.86
C GLY A 5 -49.99 5.27 3.12
N ALA A 6 -49.54 4.01 3.10
CA ALA A 6 -48.65 3.51 4.13
C ALA A 6 -47.28 4.15 3.91
N SER A 7 -47.00 5.25 4.60
CA SER A 7 -45.64 5.75 4.76
C SER A 7 -44.84 4.66 5.46
N ALA A 8 -43.87 4.06 4.77
CA ALA A 8 -42.86 3.24 5.42
C ALA A 8 -42.16 4.12 6.46
N HIS A 9 -42.53 3.97 7.74
CA HIS A 9 -41.83 4.64 8.83
C HIS A 9 -40.39 4.14 8.80
N PHE A 10 -39.48 4.99 8.33
CA PHE A 10 -38.06 4.72 8.31
C PHE A 10 -37.60 4.50 9.75
N ASN A 11 -37.24 3.27 10.11
CA ASN A 11 -36.93 2.91 11.50
C ASN A 11 -35.49 3.33 11.86
N LEU A 12 -35.27 4.64 11.95
CA LEU A 12 -33.99 5.22 12.35
C LEU A 12 -33.54 4.69 13.72
N PHE A 13 -34.48 4.43 14.63
CA PHE A 13 -34.19 3.86 15.94
C PHE A 13 -33.54 2.48 15.84
N SER A 14 -34.07 1.56 15.01
CA SER A 14 -33.47 0.23 14.87
C SER A 14 -32.09 0.26 14.25
N ILE A 15 -31.87 1.13 13.24
CA ILE A 15 -30.55 1.27 12.58
C ILE A 15 -29.52 1.83 13.56
N TYR A 16 -29.87 2.90 14.29
CA TYR A 16 -28.99 3.50 15.29
C TYR A 16 -28.71 2.55 16.47
N HIS A 17 -29.73 1.81 16.91
CA HIS A 17 -29.61 0.82 17.97
C HIS A 17 -28.70 -0.34 17.55
N ASP A 18 -28.85 -0.88 16.34
CA ASP A 18 -27.94 -1.92 15.81
C ASP A 18 -26.50 -1.40 15.76
N PHE A 19 -26.28 -0.21 15.18
CA PHE A 19 -24.96 0.43 15.16
C PHE A 19 -24.34 0.57 16.55
N THR A 20 -25.14 0.99 17.54
CA THR A 20 -24.64 1.17 18.92
C THR A 20 -24.23 -0.17 19.53
N ILE A 21 -25.04 -1.22 19.36
CA ILE A 21 -24.71 -2.57 19.85
C ILE A 21 -23.44 -3.10 19.18
N LYS A 22 -23.35 -3.02 17.84
CA LYS A 22 -22.19 -3.53 17.10
C LYS A 22 -20.92 -2.73 17.38
N SER A 23 -21.03 -1.41 17.53
CA SER A 23 -19.92 -0.57 17.96
C SER A 23 -19.42 -0.94 19.36
N PHE A 24 -20.34 -1.18 20.31
CA PHE A 24 -19.97 -1.53 21.67
C PHE A 24 -19.34 -2.93 21.76
N ASP A 25 -19.90 -3.91 21.06
CA ASP A 25 -19.33 -5.26 20.93
C ASP A 25 -17.90 -5.20 20.38
N PHE A 26 -17.70 -4.48 19.27
CA PHE A 26 -16.38 -4.30 18.67
C PHE A 26 -15.37 -3.66 19.64
N GLN A 27 -15.77 -2.60 20.35
CA GLN A 27 -14.91 -1.93 21.33
C GLN A 27 -14.53 -2.86 22.48
N ILE A 28 -15.46 -3.70 22.97
CA ILE A 28 -15.17 -4.72 23.98
C ILE A 28 -14.16 -5.73 23.44
N GLN A 29 -14.40 -6.28 22.24
CA GLN A 29 -13.52 -7.29 21.65
C GLN A 29 -12.10 -6.78 21.41
N TYR A 30 -11.97 -5.53 20.94
CA TYR A 30 -10.68 -4.87 20.79
C TYR A 30 -10.02 -4.60 22.16
N GLY A 31 -10.78 -4.08 23.13
CA GLY A 31 -10.31 -3.83 24.50
C GLY A 31 -9.81 -5.10 25.20
N LEU A 32 -10.54 -6.20 25.09
CA LEU A 32 -10.13 -7.52 25.61
C LEU A 32 -8.87 -8.03 24.90
N SER A 33 -8.77 -7.84 23.58
CA SER A 33 -7.58 -8.21 22.83
C SER A 33 -6.34 -7.45 23.32
N LEU A 34 -6.47 -6.15 23.61
CA LEU A 34 -5.39 -5.35 24.19
C LEU A 34 -5.04 -5.79 25.61
N PHE A 35 -6.05 -5.96 26.47
CA PHE A 35 -5.86 -6.33 27.87
C PHE A 35 -5.18 -7.69 28.00
N ASP A 36 -5.66 -8.70 27.28
CA ASP A 36 -5.09 -10.04 27.34
C ASP A 36 -3.66 -10.09 26.80
N SER A 37 -3.38 -9.35 25.71
CA SER A 37 -2.02 -9.24 25.17
C SER A 37 -1.08 -8.55 26.15
N TRP A 38 -1.57 -7.51 26.84
CA TRP A 38 -0.83 -6.85 27.92
C TRP A 38 -0.56 -7.80 29.08
N SER A 39 -1.57 -8.56 29.52
CA SER A 39 -1.45 -9.55 30.59
C SER A 39 -0.41 -10.61 30.24
N LYS A 40 -0.45 -11.17 29.02
CA LYS A 40 0.54 -12.15 28.54
C LYS A 40 1.94 -11.55 28.44
N ALA A 41 2.06 -10.31 28.00
CA ALA A 41 3.34 -9.61 27.96
C ALA A 41 3.92 -9.39 29.37
N MET A 42 3.10 -9.05 30.36
CA MET A 42 3.50 -8.94 31.77
C MET A 42 3.97 -10.28 32.35
N GLU A 43 3.22 -11.37 32.10
CA GLU A 43 3.63 -12.72 32.50
C GLU A 43 4.98 -13.12 31.90
N SER A 44 5.26 -12.69 30.66
CA SER A 44 6.53 -13.01 29.99
C SER A 44 7.76 -12.42 30.67
N ILE A 45 7.59 -11.34 31.44
CA ILE A 45 8.67 -10.63 32.13
C ILE A 45 8.70 -10.88 33.65
N SER A 46 7.67 -11.51 34.22
CA SER A 46 7.65 -11.88 35.63
C SER A 46 8.66 -13.01 35.88
N GLY A 47 9.79 -12.69 36.52
CA GLY A 47 10.88 -13.63 36.83
C GLY A 47 12.23 -13.29 36.20
N PHE A 48 12.38 -12.16 35.50
CA PHE A 48 13.66 -11.73 34.92
C PHE A 48 14.50 -10.90 35.90
N GLU A 49 15.72 -11.37 36.18
CA GLU A 49 16.82 -10.60 36.82
C GLU A 49 17.75 -9.96 35.75
N GLU A 50 17.19 -9.46 34.65
CA GLU A 50 17.97 -8.84 33.57
C GLU A 50 17.83 -7.31 33.52
N ASN A 51 18.75 -6.68 32.78
CA ASN A 51 18.80 -5.24 32.58
C ASN A 51 17.51 -4.70 31.90
N GLY A 52 17.03 -3.52 32.30
CA GLY A 52 15.68 -3.02 31.97
C GLY A 52 15.33 -2.91 30.47
N LYS A 53 16.34 -2.82 29.59
CA LYS A 53 16.13 -2.79 28.12
C LYS A 53 15.65 -4.14 27.57
N ASN A 54 16.20 -5.25 28.05
CA ASN A 54 15.79 -6.59 27.60
C ASN A 54 14.34 -6.89 28.01
N ILE A 55 13.95 -6.41 29.20
CA ILE A 55 12.57 -6.51 29.71
C ILE A 55 11.60 -5.75 28.79
N GLN A 56 11.93 -4.52 28.39
CA GLN A 56 11.10 -3.72 27.49
C GLN A 56 10.94 -4.36 26.11
N ASP A 57 12.05 -4.82 25.51
CA ASP A 57 12.03 -5.44 24.19
C ASP A 57 11.22 -6.76 24.19
N LYS A 58 11.39 -7.58 25.24
CA LYS A 58 10.62 -8.82 25.41
C LYS A 58 9.13 -8.57 25.63
N PHE A 59 8.79 -7.61 26.47
CA PHE A 59 7.41 -7.21 26.72
C PHE A 59 6.74 -6.80 25.40
N ARG A 60 7.37 -5.90 24.64
CA ARG A 60 6.83 -5.39 23.38
C ARG A 60 6.67 -6.49 22.35
N TYR A 61 7.69 -7.32 22.16
CA TYR A 61 7.62 -8.44 21.23
C TYR A 61 6.46 -9.40 21.57
N THR A 62 6.30 -9.73 22.85
CA THR A 62 5.23 -10.61 23.31
C THR A 62 3.86 -9.96 23.11
N PHE A 63 3.72 -8.69 23.50
CA PHE A 63 2.48 -7.93 23.31
C PHE A 63 2.06 -7.88 21.84
N ASP A 64 2.98 -7.49 20.95
CA ASP A 64 2.71 -7.35 19.52
C ASP A 64 2.34 -8.70 18.89
N SER A 65 3.04 -9.78 19.27
CA SER A 65 2.77 -11.13 18.78
C SER A 65 1.37 -11.61 19.21
N GLU A 66 1.05 -11.48 20.51
CA GLU A 66 -0.25 -11.87 21.07
C GLU A 66 -1.39 -11.05 20.47
N LEU A 67 -1.20 -9.73 20.37
CA LEU A 67 -2.19 -8.84 19.80
C LEU A 67 -2.46 -9.19 18.34
N LYS A 68 -1.42 -9.32 17.51
CA LYS A 68 -1.58 -9.72 16.10
C LYS A 68 -2.33 -11.05 15.98
N ASN A 69 -2.02 -12.04 16.83
CA ASN A 69 -2.73 -13.32 16.80
C ASN A 69 -4.20 -13.21 17.17
N ARG A 70 -4.55 -12.34 18.11
CA ARG A 70 -5.94 -12.06 18.51
C ARG A 70 -6.72 -11.31 17.44
N LEU A 71 -6.10 -10.27 16.87
CA LEU A 71 -6.72 -9.45 15.81
C LEU A 71 -6.99 -10.23 14.53
N LYS A 72 -6.29 -11.36 14.28
CA LYS A 72 -6.55 -12.27 13.16
C LYS A 72 -7.66 -13.29 13.42
N ARG A 73 -8.18 -13.40 14.65
CA ARG A 73 -9.22 -14.40 14.98
C ARG A 73 -10.51 -14.06 14.25
N LEU A 74 -11.19 -15.11 13.78
CA LEU A 74 -12.45 -14.97 13.05
C LEU A 74 -13.51 -14.21 13.86
N GLU A 75 -13.57 -14.41 15.17
CA GLU A 75 -14.48 -13.69 16.07
C GLU A 75 -14.25 -12.17 16.02
N PHE A 76 -12.99 -11.73 16.17
CA PHE A 76 -12.62 -10.33 16.05
C PHE A 76 -12.96 -9.77 14.66
N CYS A 77 -12.58 -10.50 13.61
CA CYS A 77 -12.82 -10.07 12.23
C CYS A 77 -14.32 -9.97 11.89
N LYS A 78 -15.16 -10.83 12.49
CA LYS A 78 -16.62 -10.76 12.37
C LYS A 78 -17.20 -9.57 13.13
N SER A 79 -16.75 -9.32 14.36
CA SER A 79 -17.19 -8.16 15.16
C SER A 79 -16.85 -6.84 14.46
N LEU A 80 -15.62 -6.72 13.91
CA LEU A 80 -15.22 -5.59 13.06
C LEU A 80 -16.13 -5.47 11.82
N SER A 81 -16.39 -6.58 11.13
CA SER A 81 -17.25 -6.57 9.93
C SER A 81 -18.69 -6.13 10.24
N ASP A 82 -19.28 -6.63 11.33
CA ASP A 82 -20.61 -6.21 11.79
C ASP A 82 -20.65 -4.73 12.17
N PHE A 83 -19.60 -4.23 12.83
CA PHE A 83 -19.48 -2.80 13.13
C PHE A 83 -19.42 -1.95 11.86
N ILE A 84 -18.54 -2.29 10.91
CA ILE A 84 -18.43 -1.56 9.63
C ILE A 84 -19.74 -1.63 8.85
N ARG A 85 -20.40 -2.81 8.78
CA ARG A 85 -21.68 -2.98 8.10
C ARG A 85 -22.76 -2.09 8.71
N SER A 86 -22.97 -2.15 10.03
CA SER A 86 -23.95 -1.30 10.71
C SER A 86 -23.64 0.20 10.55
N TYR A 87 -22.36 0.59 10.52
CA TYR A 87 -21.97 1.96 10.23
C TYR A 87 -22.28 2.38 8.80
N THR A 88 -22.05 1.53 7.79
CA THR A 88 -22.41 1.83 6.39
C THR A 88 -23.93 1.95 6.19
N GLU A 89 -24.75 1.28 7.01
CA GLU A 89 -26.20 1.47 7.02
C GLU A 89 -26.62 2.80 7.66
N LEU A 90 -25.92 3.25 8.71
CA LEU A 90 -26.20 4.50 9.41
C LEU A 90 -25.65 5.75 8.70
N ALA A 91 -24.47 5.66 8.07
CA ALA A 91 -23.72 6.79 7.55
C ALA A 91 -24.51 7.70 6.59
N PRO A 92 -25.29 7.18 5.61
CA PRO A 92 -26.12 8.01 4.73
C PRO A 92 -27.20 8.80 5.46
N LEU A 93 -27.71 8.28 6.59
CA LEU A 93 -28.78 8.92 7.37
C LEU A 93 -28.26 10.12 8.16
N LEU A 94 -27.00 10.06 8.57
CA LEU A 94 -26.30 11.14 9.26
C LEU A 94 -25.52 12.04 8.31
N SER A 95 -25.63 11.84 6.99
CA SER A 95 -24.85 12.53 5.96
C SER A 95 -23.32 12.43 6.17
N HIS A 96 -22.86 11.38 6.85
CA HIS A 96 -21.43 11.12 7.04
C HIS A 96 -20.76 10.80 5.70
N ASP A 97 -21.42 10.03 4.84
CA ASP A 97 -21.02 9.74 3.46
C ASP A 97 -20.69 11.03 2.68
N LYS A 98 -21.58 12.01 2.72
CA LYS A 98 -21.39 13.33 2.08
C LYS A 98 -20.30 14.13 2.77
N SER A 99 -20.22 14.06 4.09
CA SER A 99 -19.22 14.77 4.88
C SER A 99 -17.81 14.28 4.54
N TYR A 100 -17.59 12.97 4.41
CA TYR A 100 -16.30 12.42 3.97
C TYR A 100 -15.95 12.88 2.55
N ARG A 101 -16.87 12.77 1.59
CA ARG A 101 -16.65 13.24 0.20
C ARG A 101 -16.32 14.74 0.13
N TYR A 102 -16.98 15.56 0.95
CA TYR A 102 -16.70 16.98 1.05
C TYR A 102 -15.32 17.26 1.66
N LEU A 103 -14.99 16.60 2.78
CA LEU A 103 -13.69 16.72 3.43
C LEU A 103 -12.55 16.29 2.50
N GLU A 104 -12.73 15.22 1.72
CA GLU A 104 -11.76 14.80 0.70
C GLU A 104 -11.55 15.90 -0.35
N THR A 105 -12.62 16.53 -0.83
CA THR A 105 -12.52 17.63 -1.81
C THR A 105 -11.76 18.84 -1.25
N VAL A 106 -12.03 19.20 0.02
CA VAL A 106 -11.32 20.28 0.72
C VAL A 106 -9.85 19.92 0.91
N MET A 107 -9.55 18.72 1.39
CA MET A 107 -8.19 18.23 1.60
C MET A 107 -7.40 18.18 0.29
N ASN A 108 -8.02 17.74 -0.80
CA ASN A 108 -7.41 17.75 -2.13
C ASN A 108 -7.06 19.18 -2.59
N SER A 109 -7.97 20.12 -2.36
CA SER A 109 -7.73 21.54 -2.70
C SER A 109 -6.56 22.14 -1.90
N LEU A 110 -6.42 21.76 -0.63
CA LEU A 110 -5.28 22.17 0.21
C LEU A 110 -3.98 21.48 -0.23
N ASP A 111 -4.06 20.22 -0.60
CA ASP A 111 -2.92 19.44 -1.08
C ASP A 111 -2.31 20.05 -2.34
N LEU A 112 -3.13 20.51 -3.31
CA LEU A 112 -2.65 21.22 -4.50
C LEU A 112 -1.79 22.46 -4.17
N ILE A 113 -1.95 23.05 -2.98
CA ILE A 113 -1.15 24.20 -2.52
C ILE A 113 0.14 23.72 -1.82
N VAL A 114 0.03 22.68 -0.99
CA VAL A 114 1.13 22.19 -0.14
C VAL A 114 2.10 21.31 -0.90
N GLU A 115 1.58 20.49 -1.82
CA GLU A 115 2.31 19.47 -2.54
C GLU A 115 3.53 20.01 -3.30
N PRO A 116 3.46 21.10 -4.09
CA PRO A 116 4.66 21.65 -4.73
C PRO A 116 5.76 22.00 -3.72
N ILE A 117 5.39 22.49 -2.54
CA ILE A 117 6.37 22.83 -1.49
C ILE A 117 6.93 21.56 -0.85
N ARG A 118 6.04 20.62 -0.49
CA ARG A 118 6.38 19.32 0.12
C ARG A 118 7.29 18.50 -0.78
N ASP A 119 7.06 18.53 -2.08
CA ASP A 119 7.69 17.64 -3.05
C ASP A 119 9.02 18.18 -3.61
N ILE A 120 9.26 19.49 -3.48
CA ILE A 120 10.54 20.12 -3.83
C ILE A 120 11.56 20.03 -2.69
N VAL A 121 11.12 20.05 -1.43
CA VAL A 121 12.03 20.15 -0.28
C VAL A 121 12.63 18.77 0.05
N ASN A 122 13.94 18.64 -0.20
CA ASN A 122 14.77 17.45 0.10
C ASN A 122 14.54 16.20 -0.77
N ARG A 123 14.04 16.35 -2.00
CA ARG A 123 13.84 15.22 -2.93
C ARG A 123 14.70 15.33 -4.18
N THR A 124 14.74 14.26 -4.97
CA THR A 124 15.44 14.25 -6.24
C THR A 124 14.69 15.15 -7.22
N THR A 125 15.41 16.08 -7.86
CA THR A 125 14.81 17.01 -8.81
C THR A 125 14.17 16.24 -9.97
N SER A 126 12.88 16.48 -10.19
CA SER A 126 12.12 15.96 -11.32
C SER A 126 11.35 17.05 -12.04
N GLU A 127 10.91 16.74 -13.26
CA GLU A 127 9.88 17.49 -13.94
C GLU A 127 8.68 16.59 -14.23
N VAL A 128 7.49 17.17 -14.19
CA VAL A 128 6.27 16.46 -14.56
C VAL A 128 6.18 16.44 -16.08
N ILE A 129 6.10 15.23 -16.66
CA ILE A 129 5.82 15.05 -18.07
C ILE A 129 4.30 14.96 -18.29
N PRO A 130 3.74 15.70 -19.25
CA PRO A 130 2.32 15.63 -19.54
C PRO A 130 1.98 14.28 -20.16
N VAL A 131 1.02 13.60 -19.55
CA VAL A 131 0.45 12.32 -19.99
C VAL A 131 -1.06 12.45 -20.10
N GLU A 132 -1.69 11.66 -20.97
CA GLU A 132 -3.15 11.61 -21.05
C GLU A 132 -3.71 10.86 -19.84
N GLY A 133 -4.58 11.53 -19.08
CA GLY A 133 -5.19 10.98 -17.87
C GLY A 133 -5.15 11.97 -16.70
N ARG A 134 -5.71 11.57 -15.55
CA ARG A 134 -5.65 12.34 -14.29
C ARG A 134 -4.59 11.78 -13.35
N PHE A 135 -3.39 11.63 -13.89
CA PHE A 135 -2.20 11.23 -13.15
C PHE A 135 -0.99 11.98 -13.73
N GLU A 136 0.12 11.96 -13.02
CA GLU A 136 1.36 12.59 -13.45
C GLU A 136 2.45 11.52 -13.59
N VAL A 137 3.43 11.79 -14.45
CA VAL A 137 4.67 11.04 -14.50
C VAL A 137 5.80 12.01 -14.22
N HIS A 138 6.65 11.68 -13.25
CA HIS A 138 7.85 12.44 -12.94
C HIS A 138 9.01 11.88 -13.73
N HIS A 139 9.70 12.73 -14.50
CA HIS A 139 11.00 12.44 -15.08
C HIS A 139 12.11 13.01 -14.19
N TYR A 140 12.91 12.14 -13.59
CA TYR A 140 13.98 12.57 -12.69
C TYR A 140 15.22 12.94 -13.49
N LYS A 141 15.62 14.21 -13.41
CA LYS A 141 16.77 14.73 -14.17
C LYS A 141 18.07 14.25 -13.57
N THR A 142 18.92 13.66 -14.40
CA THR A 142 20.31 13.33 -14.03
C THR A 142 21.26 14.35 -14.64
N ILE A 143 22.34 14.68 -13.91
CA ILE A 143 23.38 15.62 -14.37
C ILE A 143 24.28 14.94 -15.43
N SER A 144 24.34 13.62 -15.45
CA SER A 144 25.18 12.84 -16.35
C SER A 144 24.38 12.20 -17.48
N ARG A 145 25.07 11.88 -18.59
CA ARG A 145 24.47 11.14 -19.69
C ARG A 145 24.07 9.74 -19.21
N HIS A 146 22.86 9.32 -19.56
CA HIS A 146 22.38 7.96 -19.28
C HIS A 146 23.31 6.93 -19.90
N LYS A 147 23.62 5.88 -19.12
CA LYS A 147 24.47 4.76 -19.55
C LYS A 147 23.67 3.66 -20.24
N PHE A 148 22.41 3.50 -19.85
CA PHE A 148 21.50 2.47 -20.35
C PHE A 148 20.42 3.11 -21.22
N LYS A 149 20.03 2.42 -22.29
CA LYS A 149 18.95 2.81 -23.21
C LYS A 149 17.57 2.47 -22.67
N THR A 150 17.46 1.43 -21.85
CA THR A 150 16.19 1.02 -21.25
C THR A 150 15.92 1.90 -20.02
N PRO A 151 14.88 2.75 -20.03
CA PRO A 151 14.52 3.54 -18.86
C PRO A 151 13.84 2.68 -17.80
N ILE A 152 13.81 3.18 -16.55
CA ILE A 152 13.06 2.59 -15.44
C ILE A 152 11.79 3.42 -15.25
N LEU A 153 10.62 2.77 -15.28
CA LEU A 153 9.35 3.35 -14.88
C LEU A 153 8.91 2.74 -13.55
N VAL A 154 8.94 3.56 -12.50
CA VAL A 154 8.47 3.23 -11.17
C VAL A 154 6.96 3.39 -11.11
N VAL A 155 6.26 2.29 -10.82
CA VAL A 155 4.82 2.21 -10.66
C VAL A 155 4.51 2.23 -9.16
N GLY A 156 4.00 3.36 -8.69
CA GLY A 156 3.69 3.61 -7.28
C GLY A 156 2.49 2.81 -6.77
N SER A 157 2.37 2.68 -5.45
CA SER A 157 1.17 2.09 -4.82
C SER A 157 -0.02 3.04 -4.92
N LEU A 158 -1.24 2.51 -4.94
CA LEU A 158 -2.48 3.30 -4.89
C LEU A 158 -2.85 3.75 -3.47
N ILE A 159 -2.14 3.28 -2.43
CA ILE A 159 -2.49 3.51 -1.02
C ILE A 159 -1.86 4.80 -0.45
N ASN A 160 -0.58 5.01 -0.70
CA ASN A 160 0.20 6.16 -0.21
C ASN A 160 1.03 6.72 -1.36
N ARG A 161 1.50 7.96 -1.21
CA ARG A 161 2.20 8.67 -2.28
C ARG A 161 3.49 7.99 -2.73
N HIS A 162 3.79 8.20 -4.01
CA HIS A 162 4.89 7.59 -4.76
C HIS A 162 6.28 7.87 -4.16
N TYR A 163 6.46 8.98 -3.44
CA TYR A 163 7.76 9.47 -2.98
C TYR A 163 8.39 8.66 -1.82
N ILE A 164 7.81 7.54 -1.39
CA ILE A 164 8.47 6.61 -0.44
C ILE A 164 9.81 6.09 -0.93
N LEU A 165 9.98 6.00 -2.25
CA LEU A 165 11.23 5.59 -2.91
C LEU A 165 12.19 6.77 -3.12
N ASP A 166 11.82 7.99 -2.73
CA ASP A 166 12.58 9.23 -2.87
C ASP A 166 12.39 10.19 -1.69
N LEU A 167 12.39 9.68 -0.45
CA LEU A 167 12.11 10.50 0.74
C LEU A 167 13.19 11.54 1.04
N LEU A 168 14.45 11.12 1.03
CA LEU A 168 15.61 11.96 1.31
C LEU A 168 16.77 11.55 0.40
N PRO A 169 17.70 12.46 0.05
CA PRO A 169 18.70 12.17 -0.98
C PRO A 169 19.58 10.95 -0.67
N GLN A 170 19.89 10.72 0.61
CA GLN A 170 20.71 9.59 1.07
C GLN A 170 19.97 8.24 1.19
N THR A 171 18.64 8.26 1.20
CA THR A 171 17.76 7.08 1.30
C THR A 171 16.77 7.04 0.14
N SER A 172 17.17 7.63 -0.98
CA SER A 172 16.41 7.64 -2.22
C SER A 172 16.86 6.51 -3.13
N VAL A 173 15.93 5.62 -3.45
CA VAL A 173 16.09 4.54 -4.42
C VAL A 173 16.17 5.13 -5.83
N ILE A 174 15.39 6.17 -6.10
CA ILE A 174 15.38 6.88 -7.38
C ILE A 174 16.75 7.53 -7.65
N ASN A 175 17.28 8.29 -6.70
CA ASN A 175 18.62 8.88 -6.79
C ASN A 175 19.70 7.79 -6.95
N TYR A 176 19.55 6.66 -6.25
CA TYR A 176 20.46 5.54 -6.40
C TYR A 176 20.48 4.99 -7.83
N PHE A 177 19.32 4.78 -8.47
CA PHE A 177 19.25 4.33 -9.86
C PHE A 177 19.81 5.38 -10.85
N GLN A 178 19.58 6.67 -10.60
CA GLN A 178 20.21 7.73 -11.40
C GLN A 178 21.73 7.69 -11.30
N GLN A 179 22.29 7.46 -10.11
CA GLN A 179 23.74 7.36 -9.91
C GLN A 179 24.35 6.15 -10.63
N LEU A 180 23.60 5.06 -10.80
CA LEU A 180 24.03 3.94 -11.64
C LEU A 180 24.07 4.32 -13.12
N GLY A 181 23.25 5.29 -13.54
CA GLY A 181 23.19 5.82 -14.90
C GLY A 181 21.90 5.49 -15.65
N PHE A 182 20.84 5.11 -14.94
CA PHE A 182 19.52 4.88 -15.53
C PHE A 182 18.79 6.20 -15.78
N ASP A 183 17.94 6.19 -16.80
CA ASP A 183 16.88 7.19 -16.96
C ASP A 183 15.66 6.74 -16.15
N VAL A 184 15.15 7.56 -15.24
CA VAL A 184 14.19 7.14 -14.22
C VAL A 184 12.94 8.01 -14.26
N TYR A 185 11.80 7.33 -14.33
CA TYR A 185 10.46 7.88 -14.31
C TYR A 185 9.67 7.30 -13.15
N ALA A 186 8.70 8.03 -12.61
CA ALA A 186 7.77 7.49 -11.61
C ALA A 186 6.34 8.00 -11.83
N THR A 187 5.36 7.12 -11.68
CA THR A 187 3.94 7.49 -11.69
C THR A 187 3.56 8.16 -10.37
N ASP A 188 2.89 9.30 -10.45
CA ASP A 188 2.11 9.90 -9.36
C ASP A 188 0.62 9.82 -9.69
N TRP A 189 -0.11 8.98 -8.98
CA TRP A 189 -1.54 8.73 -9.25
C TRP A 189 -2.45 9.91 -8.89
N ARG A 190 -1.87 10.98 -8.30
CA ARG A 190 -2.58 12.14 -7.74
C ARG A 190 -3.59 11.71 -6.68
N MET A 191 -4.22 12.70 -6.05
CA MET A 191 -5.31 12.45 -5.11
C MET A 191 -6.62 12.26 -5.88
N PRO A 192 -7.30 11.09 -5.75
CA PRO A 192 -8.59 10.89 -6.39
C PRO A 192 -9.61 11.92 -5.93
N THR A 193 -10.52 12.30 -6.83
CA THR A 193 -11.67 13.13 -6.51
C THR A 193 -12.95 12.31 -6.56
N VAL A 194 -14.07 12.90 -6.15
CA VAL A 194 -15.40 12.28 -6.33
C VAL A 194 -15.69 11.95 -7.80
N LYS A 195 -15.09 12.67 -8.75
CA LYS A 195 -15.26 12.40 -10.19
C LYS A 195 -14.50 11.16 -10.67
N ASP A 196 -13.64 10.59 -9.83
CA ASP A 196 -12.83 9.41 -10.13
C ASP A 196 -13.47 8.11 -9.62
N GLU A 197 -14.58 8.18 -8.87
CA GLU A 197 -15.14 7.02 -8.14
C GLU A 197 -15.50 5.81 -9.02
N ASN A 198 -15.74 6.04 -10.31
CA ASN A 198 -16.07 5.00 -11.29
C ASN A 198 -14.86 4.46 -12.05
N MET A 199 -13.66 5.01 -11.85
CA MET A 199 -12.45 4.43 -12.45
C MET A 199 -12.18 3.06 -11.87
N THR A 200 -11.89 2.11 -12.75
CA THR A 200 -11.68 0.72 -12.38
C THR A 200 -10.19 0.39 -12.37
N LEU A 201 -9.85 -0.85 -12.04
CA LEU A 201 -8.47 -1.32 -12.20
C LEU A 201 -8.02 -1.29 -13.67
N GLU A 202 -8.97 -1.43 -14.61
CA GLU A 202 -8.73 -1.29 -16.06
C GLU A 202 -8.22 0.10 -16.41
N SER A 203 -8.82 1.16 -15.87
CA SER A 203 -8.34 2.53 -16.11
C SER A 203 -6.89 2.75 -15.65
N TYR A 204 -6.47 2.12 -14.55
CA TYR A 204 -5.08 2.18 -14.12
C TYR A 204 -4.14 1.38 -15.02
N ALA A 205 -4.51 0.15 -15.38
CA ALA A 205 -3.64 -0.77 -16.10
C ALA A 205 -3.57 -0.49 -17.61
N HIS A 206 -4.70 -0.25 -18.26
CA HIS A 206 -4.80 -0.11 -19.72
C HIS A 206 -4.76 1.33 -20.19
N GLU A 207 -5.27 2.28 -19.40
CA GLU A 207 -5.25 3.68 -19.82
C GLU A 207 -4.00 4.35 -19.25
N TYR A 208 -3.87 4.41 -17.93
CA TYR A 208 -2.83 5.25 -17.32
C TYR A 208 -1.43 4.65 -17.46
N LEU A 209 -1.25 3.37 -17.15
CA LEU A 209 0.08 2.75 -17.23
C LEU A 209 0.56 2.60 -18.69
N GLU A 210 -0.33 2.27 -19.64
CA GLU A 210 0.01 2.28 -21.08
C GLU A 210 0.42 3.69 -21.53
N ASN A 211 -0.38 4.71 -21.22
CA ASN A 211 -0.04 6.10 -21.57
C ASN A 211 1.30 6.55 -20.97
N ALA A 212 1.65 6.08 -19.77
CA ALA A 212 2.94 6.35 -19.15
C ALA A 212 4.09 5.67 -19.93
N VAL A 213 3.91 4.40 -20.31
CA VAL A 213 4.91 3.65 -21.09
C VAL A 213 5.09 4.27 -22.48
N ASP A 214 4.00 4.58 -23.17
CA ASP A 214 4.02 5.25 -24.48
C ASP A 214 4.75 6.60 -24.40
N LYS A 215 4.48 7.38 -23.36
CA LYS A 215 5.16 8.68 -23.17
C LYS A 215 6.66 8.50 -22.91
N VAL A 216 7.03 7.50 -22.13
CA VAL A 216 8.45 7.17 -21.89
C VAL A 216 9.12 6.69 -23.18
N GLU A 217 8.45 5.89 -24.01
CA GLU A 217 8.96 5.50 -25.33
C GLU A 217 9.12 6.72 -26.25
N GLU A 218 8.14 7.62 -26.30
CA GLU A 218 8.21 8.85 -27.11
C GLU A 218 9.43 9.71 -26.75
N ILE A 219 9.72 9.86 -25.45
CA ILE A 219 10.82 10.69 -24.96
C ILE A 219 12.18 10.01 -25.17
N THR A 220 12.27 8.70 -24.89
CA THR A 220 13.55 7.98 -24.85
C THR A 220 13.90 7.29 -26.16
N GLY A 221 12.91 7.07 -27.04
CA GLY A 221 13.01 6.21 -28.22
C GLY A 221 13.18 4.72 -27.89
N SER A 222 13.00 4.33 -26.63
CA SER A 222 13.18 2.96 -26.16
C SER A 222 11.86 2.21 -26.21
N ARG A 223 11.78 1.16 -27.04
CA ARG A 223 10.58 0.32 -27.21
C ARG A 223 10.16 -0.47 -25.97
N ASN A 224 11.01 -0.48 -24.95
CA ASN A 224 10.80 -1.30 -23.76
C ASN A 224 11.21 -0.49 -22.53
N VAL A 225 10.49 -0.70 -21.43
CA VAL A 225 10.85 -0.13 -20.12
C VAL A 225 11.21 -1.23 -19.12
N THR A 226 12.00 -0.89 -18.12
CA THR A 226 12.05 -1.67 -16.89
C THR A 226 10.90 -1.20 -16.00
N LEU A 227 9.92 -2.07 -15.73
CA LEU A 227 8.84 -1.75 -14.79
C LEU A 227 9.28 -2.09 -13.37
N PHE A 228 9.24 -1.10 -12.48
CA PHE A 228 9.46 -1.27 -11.05
C PHE A 228 8.16 -1.04 -10.30
N GLY A 229 7.50 -2.11 -9.86
CA GLY A 229 6.21 -2.02 -9.17
C GLY A 229 6.34 -2.12 -7.65
N TYR A 230 5.87 -1.11 -6.92
CA TYR A 230 5.88 -1.09 -5.46
C TYR A 230 4.50 -1.41 -4.86
N CYS A 231 4.42 -2.44 -4.02
CA CYS A 231 3.17 -2.86 -3.36
C CYS A 231 2.05 -3.11 -4.40
N TRP A 232 0.94 -2.36 -4.36
CA TRP A 232 -0.13 -2.44 -5.36
C TRP A 232 0.29 -1.96 -6.75
N GLY A 233 1.32 -1.11 -6.85
CA GLY A 233 1.97 -0.81 -8.12
C GLY A 233 2.57 -2.04 -8.77
N GLY A 234 3.01 -3.03 -7.98
CA GLY A 234 3.43 -4.33 -8.49
C GLY A 234 2.29 -5.18 -9.04
N ILE A 235 1.08 -5.06 -8.50
CA ILE A 235 -0.11 -5.71 -9.09
C ILE A 235 -0.38 -5.09 -10.47
N LEU A 236 -0.33 -3.76 -10.59
CA LEU A 236 -0.48 -3.07 -11.87
C LEU A 236 0.62 -3.49 -12.86
N SER A 237 1.88 -3.55 -12.41
CA SER A 237 2.99 -4.00 -13.26
C SER A 237 2.84 -5.46 -13.71
N LEU A 238 2.30 -6.35 -12.86
CA LEU A 238 2.02 -7.74 -13.23
C LEU A 238 0.92 -7.83 -14.29
N ILE A 239 -0.19 -7.13 -14.08
CA ILE A 239 -1.31 -7.07 -15.03
C ILE A 239 -0.81 -6.55 -16.37
N TYR A 240 -0.11 -5.41 -16.36
CA TYR A 240 0.44 -4.81 -17.57
C TYR A 240 1.43 -5.73 -18.28
N SER A 241 2.39 -6.31 -17.56
CA SER A 241 3.41 -7.19 -18.17
C SER A 241 2.83 -8.48 -18.74
N ALA A 242 1.70 -8.96 -18.20
CA ALA A 242 1.00 -10.12 -18.76
C ALA A 242 0.23 -9.76 -20.05
N LEU A 243 -0.23 -8.52 -20.19
CA LEU A 243 -0.96 -8.02 -21.36
C LEU A 243 -0.03 -7.56 -22.48
N HIS A 244 1.05 -6.86 -22.13
CA HIS A 244 2.02 -6.20 -23.02
C HIS A 244 3.46 -6.66 -22.76
N PRO A 245 3.76 -7.97 -22.80
CA PRO A 245 5.08 -8.49 -22.46
C PRO A 245 6.22 -7.92 -23.35
N GLU A 246 5.91 -7.51 -24.57
CA GLU A 246 6.85 -6.89 -25.52
C GLU A 246 7.33 -5.49 -25.10
N ASN A 247 6.50 -4.77 -24.33
CA ASN A 247 6.79 -3.41 -23.85
C ASN A 247 7.66 -3.42 -22.57
N VAL A 248 7.88 -4.59 -21.96
CA VAL A 248 8.58 -4.73 -20.67
C VAL A 248 9.89 -5.49 -20.84
N LYS A 249 11.00 -4.79 -20.67
CA LYS A 249 12.35 -5.39 -20.75
C LYS A 249 12.67 -6.20 -19.50
N ASN A 250 12.39 -5.63 -18.32
CA ASN A 250 12.66 -6.19 -17.01
C ASN A 250 11.49 -5.86 -16.08
N LEU A 251 11.13 -6.77 -15.19
CA LEU A 251 10.10 -6.56 -14.18
C LEU A 251 10.69 -6.68 -12.78
N ILE A 252 10.55 -5.62 -11.98
CA ILE A 252 10.92 -5.62 -10.57
C ILE A 252 9.65 -5.51 -9.73
N LEU A 253 9.45 -6.48 -8.84
CA LEU A 253 8.33 -6.54 -7.91
C LEU A 253 8.84 -6.28 -6.50
N HIS A 254 8.41 -5.18 -5.90
CA HIS A 254 8.88 -4.75 -4.59
C HIS A 254 7.74 -4.79 -3.57
N ALA A 255 7.82 -5.74 -2.64
CA ALA A 255 6.80 -6.00 -1.62
C ALA A 255 5.39 -6.17 -2.22
N THR A 256 5.31 -6.87 -3.35
CA THR A 256 4.07 -7.01 -4.13
C THR A 256 3.19 -8.12 -3.55
N PRO A 257 1.95 -7.83 -3.13
CA PRO A 257 1.06 -8.87 -2.63
C PRO A 257 0.36 -9.60 -3.78
N VAL A 258 0.52 -10.92 -3.88
CA VAL A 258 -0.06 -11.71 -4.99
C VAL A 258 -0.79 -12.98 -4.57
N ASP A 259 -0.46 -13.57 -3.41
CA ASP A 259 -1.08 -14.80 -2.90
C ASP A 259 -1.53 -14.61 -1.44
N PHE A 260 -2.81 -14.81 -1.19
CA PHE A 260 -3.45 -14.67 0.12
C PHE A 260 -3.97 -16.01 0.66
N GLY A 261 -3.47 -17.14 0.16
CA GLY A 261 -3.89 -18.49 0.58
C GLY A 261 -3.16 -19.06 1.79
N LYS A 262 -2.04 -18.47 2.23
CA LYS A 262 -1.08 -19.11 3.16
C LYS A 262 -1.12 -18.55 4.58
N LEU A 263 -0.53 -17.38 4.80
CA LEU A 263 -0.32 -16.79 6.13
C LEU A 263 -0.86 -15.36 6.15
N PRO A 264 -2.07 -15.15 6.70
CA PRO A 264 -2.69 -13.85 6.61
C PRO A 264 -2.06 -12.84 7.56
N THR A 265 -1.87 -11.62 7.07
CA THR A 265 -1.58 -10.48 7.96
C THR A 265 -2.85 -10.07 8.72
N VAL A 266 -2.71 -9.17 9.70
CA VAL A 266 -3.87 -8.64 10.45
C VAL A 266 -4.83 -7.92 9.50
N LEU A 267 -4.32 -7.02 8.66
CA LEU A 267 -5.16 -6.25 7.73
C LEU A 267 -5.78 -7.13 6.66
N GLU A 268 -5.05 -8.13 6.17
CA GLU A 268 -5.60 -9.13 5.26
C GLU A 268 -6.77 -9.91 5.91
N SER A 269 -6.62 -10.29 7.19
CA SER A 269 -7.68 -11.01 7.91
C SER A 269 -8.94 -10.16 8.05
N TRP A 270 -8.78 -8.86 8.28
CA TRP A 270 -9.89 -7.91 8.38
C TRP A 270 -10.56 -7.69 7.02
N ILE A 271 -9.79 -7.33 6.01
CA ILE A 271 -10.35 -6.92 4.71
C ILE A 271 -11.11 -8.06 4.02
N LYS A 272 -10.71 -9.32 4.27
CA LYS A 272 -11.41 -10.52 3.79
C LYS A 272 -12.82 -10.68 4.35
N THR A 273 -13.12 -10.17 5.55
CA THR A 273 -14.45 -10.29 6.17
C THR A 273 -15.36 -9.10 5.91
N LEU A 274 -14.84 -7.99 5.39
CA LEU A 274 -15.61 -6.77 5.14
C LEU A 274 -16.45 -6.85 3.85
N ASP A 275 -17.64 -6.24 3.90
CA ASP A 275 -18.48 -5.97 2.74
C ASP A 275 -17.99 -4.70 2.04
N ILE A 276 -17.02 -4.88 1.14
CA ILE A 276 -16.38 -3.77 0.43
C ILE A 276 -17.30 -3.15 -0.61
N GLU A 277 -18.18 -3.96 -1.23
CA GLU A 277 -19.14 -3.46 -2.22
C GLU A 277 -20.10 -2.46 -1.57
N ARG A 278 -20.65 -2.81 -0.41
CA ARG A 278 -21.48 -1.90 0.39
C ARG A 278 -20.70 -0.66 0.83
N PHE A 279 -19.47 -0.85 1.29
CA PHE A 279 -18.62 0.26 1.74
C PHE A 279 -18.37 1.28 0.62
N VAL A 280 -17.95 0.80 -0.56
CA VAL A 280 -17.71 1.60 -1.76
C VAL A 280 -19.00 2.23 -2.27
N GLN A 281 -20.13 1.52 -2.22
CA GLN A 281 -21.44 2.10 -2.57
C GLN A 281 -21.79 3.33 -1.72
N VAL A 282 -21.43 3.31 -0.42
CA VAL A 282 -21.72 4.42 0.50
C VAL A 282 -20.74 5.57 0.33
N PHE A 283 -19.43 5.29 0.34
CA PHE A 283 -18.41 6.35 0.39
C PHE A 283 -17.88 6.79 -0.99
N GLY A 284 -18.08 5.98 -2.03
CA GLY A 284 -17.55 6.21 -3.39
C GLY A 284 -16.07 5.86 -3.46
N ASN A 285 -15.21 6.66 -2.84
CA ASN A 285 -13.80 6.34 -2.61
C ASN A 285 -13.60 5.80 -1.20
N VAL A 286 -12.52 5.07 -0.97
CA VAL A 286 -12.12 4.66 0.37
C VAL A 286 -11.41 5.83 1.05
N PRO A 287 -11.99 6.44 2.11
CA PRO A 287 -11.37 7.60 2.71
C PRO A 287 -10.06 7.23 3.42
N SER A 288 -9.03 8.05 3.27
CA SER A 288 -7.70 7.81 3.86
C SER A 288 -7.74 7.68 5.39
N SER A 289 -8.69 8.35 6.05
CA SER A 289 -8.92 8.24 7.50
C SER A 289 -9.24 6.81 7.96
N PHE A 290 -9.97 6.02 7.17
CA PHE A 290 -10.26 4.61 7.51
C PHE A 290 -9.01 3.75 7.47
N LEU A 291 -8.15 3.97 6.47
CA LEU A 291 -6.85 3.29 6.37
C LEU A 291 -5.95 3.67 7.54
N ASN A 292 -5.88 4.95 7.91
CA ASN A 292 -5.10 5.41 9.05
C ASN A 292 -5.56 4.78 10.37
N ILE A 293 -6.88 4.69 10.59
CA ILE A 293 -7.44 4.00 11.76
C ILE A 293 -7.06 2.51 11.73
N ALA A 294 -7.17 1.84 10.58
CA ALA A 294 -6.81 0.43 10.46
C ALA A 294 -5.31 0.20 10.74
N PHE A 295 -4.42 1.03 10.19
CA PHE A 295 -2.98 0.95 10.47
C PHE A 295 -2.65 1.19 11.93
N PHE A 296 -3.30 2.16 12.58
CA PHE A 296 -3.15 2.41 14.02
C PHE A 296 -3.61 1.21 14.85
N MET A 297 -4.81 0.70 14.60
CA MET A 297 -5.39 -0.41 15.36
C MET A 297 -4.60 -1.72 15.21
N ARG A 298 -3.89 -1.88 14.10
CA ARG A 298 -3.04 -3.04 13.85
C ARG A 298 -1.84 -3.12 14.79
N ASN A 299 -1.26 -1.97 15.15
CA ASN A 299 -0.13 -1.90 16.08
C ASN A 299 -0.17 -0.60 16.91
N PRO A 300 -1.10 -0.51 17.89
CA PRO A 300 -1.32 0.72 18.65
C PRO A 300 -0.17 1.02 19.61
N LEU A 301 0.47 -0.01 20.17
CA LEU A 301 1.57 0.16 21.11
C LEU A 301 2.77 0.82 20.42
N GLU A 302 3.13 0.34 19.23
CA GLU A 302 4.16 0.97 18.42
C GLU A 302 3.77 2.40 18.03
N ALA A 303 2.52 2.61 17.57
CA ALA A 303 2.06 3.93 17.15
C ALA A 303 2.14 4.97 18.28
N ILE A 304 1.81 4.59 19.52
CA ILE A 304 1.82 5.48 20.69
C ILE A 304 3.24 5.68 21.22
N LEU A 305 4.02 4.60 21.37
CA LEU A 305 5.31 4.67 22.05
C LEU A 305 6.48 5.06 21.13
N LYS A 306 6.33 4.98 19.80
CA LYS A 306 7.44 5.19 18.85
C LYS A 306 8.20 6.48 19.10
N TYR A 307 7.51 7.61 19.34
CA TYR A 307 8.16 8.91 19.56
C TYR A 307 8.94 8.91 20.86
N GLN A 308 8.32 8.46 21.96
CA GLN A 308 8.97 8.39 23.27
C GLN A 308 10.21 7.50 23.23
N ILE A 309 10.12 6.33 22.61
CA ILE A 309 11.24 5.40 22.47
C ILE A 309 12.33 5.99 21.57
N TYR A 310 11.94 6.56 20.43
CA TYR A 310 12.89 7.11 19.48
C TYR A 310 13.73 8.24 20.10
N PHE A 311 13.08 9.16 20.84
CA PHE A 311 13.71 10.29 21.52
C PHE A 311 14.31 9.96 22.90
N SER A 312 14.13 8.75 23.42
CA SER A 312 14.80 8.30 24.65
C SER A 312 16.30 8.06 24.49
N GLN A 313 16.80 8.02 23.25
CA GLN A 313 18.21 7.81 22.91
C GLN A 313 18.79 9.07 22.23
N PRO A 314 20.09 9.37 22.41
CA PRO A 314 20.75 10.44 21.67
C PRO A 314 20.60 10.25 20.14
N ARG A 315 20.23 11.31 19.43
CA ARG A 315 20.06 11.32 17.97
C ARG A 315 20.84 12.44 17.33
N SER A 316 21.43 12.16 16.18
CA SER A 316 21.94 13.20 15.29
C SER A 316 20.80 13.92 14.58
N PRO A 317 20.98 15.18 14.13
CA PRO A 317 20.00 15.89 13.32
C PRO A 317 19.56 15.10 12.07
N LYS A 318 20.48 14.37 11.44
CA LYS A 318 20.20 13.55 10.25
C LYS A 318 19.22 12.41 10.55
N GLU A 319 19.38 11.75 11.69
CA GLU A 319 18.46 10.69 12.11
C GLU A 319 17.07 11.25 12.38
N ILE A 320 16.98 12.40 13.06
CA ILE A 320 15.69 13.06 13.35
C ILE A 320 14.98 13.45 12.04
N ILE A 321 15.70 14.03 11.08
CA ILE A 321 15.15 14.38 9.76
C ILE A 321 14.63 13.13 9.05
N GLN A 322 15.39 12.03 9.06
CA GLN A 322 14.94 10.76 8.48
C GLN A 322 13.66 10.27 9.15
N PHE A 323 13.60 10.26 10.47
CA PHE A 323 12.41 9.83 11.20
C PHE A 323 11.20 10.70 10.85
N MET A 324 11.34 12.03 10.89
CA MET A 324 10.25 12.94 10.55
C MET A 324 9.82 12.87 9.07
N ALA A 325 10.74 12.59 8.15
CA ALA A 325 10.39 12.41 6.74
C ALA A 325 9.50 11.17 6.53
N VAL A 326 9.80 10.07 7.23
CA VAL A 326 8.98 8.85 7.21
C VAL A 326 7.62 9.10 7.85
N GLU A 327 7.59 9.78 8.99
CA GLU A 327 6.34 10.15 9.67
C GLU A 327 5.46 11.06 8.79
N SER A 328 6.06 12.02 8.09
CA SER A 328 5.34 12.91 7.17
C SER A 328 4.73 12.11 6.03
N TRP A 329 5.47 11.19 5.43
CA TRP A 329 4.94 10.29 4.39
C TRP A 329 3.85 9.36 4.93
N LEU A 330 4.03 8.79 6.11
CA LEU A 330 3.10 7.82 6.69
C LEU A 330 1.69 8.39 6.86
N TYR A 331 1.59 9.68 7.18
CA TYR A 331 0.31 10.38 7.37
C TYR A 331 -0.14 11.20 6.16
N ASP A 332 0.64 11.22 5.07
CA ASP A 332 0.26 11.81 3.79
C ASP A 332 -0.50 10.78 2.93
N SER A 333 -1.60 10.30 3.50
CA SER A 333 -2.44 9.26 2.90
C SER A 333 -3.48 9.86 1.97
N VAL A 334 -3.61 9.25 0.79
CA VAL A 334 -4.62 9.63 -0.22
C VAL A 334 -5.82 8.68 -0.16
N PRO A 335 -7.03 9.14 -0.51
CA PRO A 335 -8.16 8.24 -0.73
C PRO A 335 -7.83 7.24 -1.84
N ILE A 336 -8.40 6.04 -1.77
CA ILE A 336 -8.27 5.04 -2.83
C ILE A 336 -9.55 5.05 -3.66
N ILE A 337 -9.42 4.99 -4.99
CA ILE A 337 -10.58 4.84 -5.87
C ILE A 337 -11.35 3.57 -5.51
N GLY A 338 -12.63 3.72 -5.21
CA GLY A 338 -13.43 2.64 -4.63
C GLY A 338 -13.58 1.43 -5.55
N LYS A 339 -13.82 1.63 -6.85
CA LYS A 339 -13.99 0.51 -7.79
C LYS A 339 -12.70 -0.29 -8.02
N ALA A 340 -11.55 0.37 -8.14
CA ALA A 340 -10.25 -0.32 -8.18
C ALA A 340 -9.97 -1.07 -6.87
N PHE A 341 -10.26 -0.44 -5.72
CA PHE A 341 -10.11 -1.08 -4.40
C PHE A 341 -11.01 -2.32 -4.26
N GLU A 342 -12.30 -2.20 -4.58
CA GLU A 342 -13.29 -3.28 -4.56
C GLU A 342 -12.79 -4.48 -5.38
N GLN A 343 -12.33 -4.25 -6.60
CA GLN A 343 -11.82 -5.30 -7.48
C GLN A 343 -10.56 -5.95 -6.92
N ILE A 344 -9.56 -5.19 -6.45
CA ILE A 344 -8.34 -5.76 -5.87
C ILE A 344 -8.68 -6.63 -4.65
N ILE A 345 -9.56 -6.15 -3.76
CA ILE A 345 -9.92 -6.91 -2.57
C ILE A 345 -10.70 -8.19 -2.94
N ASN A 346 -11.71 -8.09 -3.79
CA ASN A 346 -12.54 -9.24 -4.14
C ASN A 346 -11.75 -10.25 -4.98
N ASP A 347 -11.08 -9.82 -6.04
CA ASP A 347 -10.42 -10.73 -6.98
C ASP A 347 -9.13 -11.29 -6.39
N ILE A 348 -8.29 -10.45 -5.75
CA ILE A 348 -6.96 -10.87 -5.31
C ILE A 348 -7.01 -11.30 -3.84
N TYR A 349 -7.42 -10.44 -2.92
CA TYR A 349 -7.35 -10.75 -1.48
C TYR A 349 -8.31 -11.89 -1.08
N LYS A 350 -9.57 -11.86 -1.53
CA LYS A 350 -10.57 -12.86 -1.15
C LYS A 350 -10.49 -14.12 -2.00
N ASN A 351 -10.41 -13.96 -3.32
CA ASN A 351 -10.56 -15.07 -4.27
C ASN A 351 -9.26 -15.56 -4.91
N ASN A 352 -8.12 -14.88 -4.72
CA ASN A 352 -6.81 -15.22 -5.30
C ASN A 352 -6.87 -15.48 -6.82
N LEU A 353 -7.67 -14.73 -7.57
CA LEU A 353 -7.88 -14.96 -9.00
C LEU A 353 -6.64 -14.64 -9.83
N LEU A 354 -5.81 -13.67 -9.41
CA LEU A 354 -4.61 -13.26 -10.14
C LEU A 354 -3.59 -14.41 -10.21
N ILE A 355 -3.19 -14.95 -9.05
CA ILE A 355 -2.22 -16.06 -8.99
C ILE A 355 -2.76 -17.35 -9.61
N GLN A 356 -4.09 -17.47 -9.75
CA GLN A 356 -4.76 -18.58 -10.43
C GLN A 356 -4.90 -18.40 -11.94
N ASN A 357 -4.50 -17.25 -12.52
CA ASN A 357 -4.74 -16.89 -13.93
C ASN A 357 -6.22 -16.90 -14.31
N LYS A 358 -7.08 -16.43 -13.40
CA LYS A 358 -8.54 -16.34 -13.57
C LYS A 358 -9.08 -14.92 -13.41
N MET A 359 -8.23 -13.97 -13.03
CA MET A 359 -8.62 -12.57 -12.88
C MET A 359 -8.83 -11.95 -14.25
N THR A 360 -9.88 -11.13 -14.36
CA THR A 360 -10.16 -10.32 -15.55
C THR A 360 -9.97 -8.86 -15.24
N VAL A 361 -9.35 -8.12 -16.16
CA VAL A 361 -9.29 -6.65 -16.12
C VAL A 361 -9.87 -6.17 -17.44
N GLY A 362 -10.94 -5.36 -17.37
CA GLY A 362 -11.76 -5.09 -18.54
C GLY A 362 -12.29 -6.38 -19.18
N LYS A 363 -11.96 -6.58 -20.45
CA LYS A 363 -12.30 -7.79 -21.22
C LYS A 363 -11.22 -8.87 -21.19
N ASP A 364 -10.03 -8.57 -20.67
CA ASP A 364 -8.85 -9.41 -20.81
C ASP A 364 -8.64 -10.30 -19.58
N VAL A 365 -8.40 -11.59 -19.82
CA VAL A 365 -8.01 -12.55 -18.77
C VAL A 365 -6.51 -12.42 -18.55
N ILE A 366 -6.11 -12.18 -17.31
CA ILE A 366 -4.71 -11.99 -16.94
C ILE A 366 -4.03 -13.36 -16.78
N ASP A 367 -3.10 -13.64 -17.68
CA ASP A 367 -2.28 -14.86 -17.67
C ASP A 367 -0.82 -14.53 -17.35
N LEU A 368 -0.44 -14.72 -16.08
CA LEU A 368 0.91 -14.55 -15.56
C LEU A 368 1.93 -15.45 -16.27
N LYS A 369 1.50 -16.52 -16.96
CA LYS A 369 2.42 -17.34 -17.77
C LYS A 369 2.95 -16.60 -19.00
N LYS A 370 2.36 -15.47 -19.40
CA LYS A 370 2.90 -14.61 -20.46
C LYS A 370 4.10 -13.79 -20.01
N ILE A 371 4.32 -13.66 -18.69
CA ILE A 371 5.51 -13.00 -18.13
C ILE A 371 6.72 -13.90 -18.34
N ASN A 372 7.52 -13.56 -19.35
CA ASN A 372 8.69 -14.30 -19.80
C ASN A 372 10.01 -13.50 -19.77
N MET A 373 9.92 -12.17 -19.57
CA MET A 373 11.07 -11.28 -19.38
C MET A 373 11.75 -11.52 -18.02
N PRO A 374 12.99 -11.06 -17.81
CA PRO A 374 13.67 -11.16 -16.52
C PRO A 374 12.87 -10.54 -15.37
N VAL A 375 12.77 -11.27 -14.24
CA VAL A 375 12.01 -10.83 -13.06
C VAL A 375 12.86 -10.81 -11.79
N LEU A 376 12.88 -9.68 -11.10
CA LEU A 376 13.44 -9.54 -9.76
C LEU A 376 12.32 -9.33 -8.73
N ASN A 377 12.19 -10.27 -7.79
CA ASN A 377 11.25 -10.16 -6.68
C ASN A 377 11.97 -9.75 -5.39
N ILE A 378 11.52 -8.67 -4.75
CA ILE A 378 12.12 -8.11 -3.54
C ILE A 378 11.14 -8.27 -2.39
N VAL A 379 11.53 -9.04 -1.36
CA VAL A 379 10.66 -9.48 -0.27
C VAL A 379 11.21 -9.08 1.10
N GLY A 380 10.35 -8.50 1.94
CA GLY A 380 10.65 -8.23 3.34
C GLY A 380 10.23 -9.40 4.22
N THR A 381 11.18 -10.07 4.87
CA THR A 381 10.86 -11.27 5.67
C THR A 381 10.18 -10.95 7.01
N ARG A 382 10.18 -9.67 7.41
CA ARG A 382 9.46 -9.16 8.60
C ARG A 382 8.34 -8.19 8.22
N ASP A 383 7.91 -8.23 6.95
CA ASP A 383 6.79 -7.43 6.48
C ASP A 383 5.48 -7.95 7.10
N ASP A 384 4.79 -7.07 7.82
CA ASP A 384 3.53 -7.35 8.49
C ASP A 384 2.33 -6.68 7.79
N LEU A 385 2.56 -6.06 6.63
CA LEU A 385 1.53 -5.57 5.70
C LEU A 385 1.31 -6.58 4.58
N VAL A 386 2.39 -6.97 3.90
CA VAL A 386 2.43 -8.00 2.86
C VAL A 386 3.28 -9.15 3.37
N SER A 387 2.68 -10.32 3.63
CA SER A 387 3.46 -11.44 4.14
C SER A 387 4.51 -11.89 3.11
N ALA A 388 5.69 -12.31 3.58
CA ALA A 388 6.75 -12.78 2.70
C ALA A 388 6.29 -13.94 1.81
N GLU A 389 5.45 -14.83 2.33
CA GLU A 389 4.84 -15.92 1.56
C GLU A 389 3.96 -15.41 0.41
N SER A 390 3.18 -14.35 0.66
CA SER A 390 2.34 -13.73 -0.37
C SER A 390 3.18 -13.24 -1.54
N SER A 391 4.24 -12.49 -1.25
CA SER A 391 5.10 -11.91 -2.29
C SER A 391 6.00 -12.95 -2.96
N ARG A 392 6.49 -13.95 -2.24
CA ARG A 392 7.40 -14.97 -2.79
C ARG A 392 6.73 -15.82 -3.87
N THR A 393 5.45 -16.14 -3.70
CA THR A 393 4.73 -17.10 -4.57
C THR A 393 4.67 -16.68 -6.04
N ILE A 394 4.87 -15.40 -6.35
CA ILE A 394 4.85 -14.92 -7.74
C ILE A 394 5.87 -15.64 -8.63
N THR A 395 7.03 -16.02 -8.09
CA THR A 395 8.08 -16.67 -8.88
C THR A 395 7.67 -18.05 -9.38
N ASP A 396 6.72 -18.70 -8.71
CA ASP A 396 6.22 -20.02 -9.11
C ASP A 396 5.09 -19.92 -10.15
N ALA A 397 4.45 -18.76 -10.26
CA ALA A 397 3.30 -18.53 -11.15
C ALA A 397 3.69 -17.99 -12.54
N ILE A 398 4.89 -17.45 -12.71
CA ILE A 398 5.39 -16.86 -13.96
C ILE A 398 6.26 -17.85 -14.77
N SER A 399 6.28 -17.68 -16.09
CA SER A 399 7.05 -18.54 -17.01
C SER A 399 8.49 -18.09 -17.23
N SER A 400 8.88 -16.91 -16.72
CA SER A 400 10.25 -16.41 -16.87
C SER A 400 11.28 -17.44 -16.40
N THR A 401 12.26 -17.71 -17.25
CA THR A 401 13.41 -18.56 -16.95
C THR A 401 14.51 -17.81 -16.20
N ASP A 402 14.50 -16.47 -16.27
CA ASP A 402 15.43 -15.60 -15.61
C ASP A 402 14.71 -14.85 -14.48
N LYS A 403 14.69 -15.47 -13.30
CA LYS A 403 13.99 -14.95 -12.13
C LYS A 403 14.83 -15.07 -10.87
N LYS A 404 14.90 -14.00 -10.09
CA LYS A 404 15.65 -13.92 -8.84
C LYS A 404 14.76 -13.37 -7.72
N THR A 405 14.84 -13.96 -6.53
CA THR A 405 14.23 -13.39 -5.32
C THR A 405 15.32 -12.90 -4.37
N LEU A 406 15.20 -11.65 -3.92
CA LEU A 406 16.03 -11.06 -2.87
C LEU A 406 15.18 -10.86 -1.62
N GLU A 407 15.62 -11.46 -0.52
CA GLU A 407 14.94 -11.35 0.77
C GLU A 407 15.75 -10.54 1.76
N PHE A 408 15.09 -9.65 2.51
CA PHE A 408 15.75 -8.84 3.53
C PHE A 408 14.97 -8.83 4.85
N PRO A 409 15.65 -8.93 6.02
CA PRO A 409 14.98 -9.03 7.34
C PRO A 409 14.48 -7.68 7.86
N THR A 410 13.56 -7.07 7.14
CA THR A 410 12.95 -5.79 7.47
C THR A 410 11.45 -5.79 7.15
N GLY A 411 10.73 -4.77 7.65
CA GLY A 411 9.31 -4.58 7.38
C GLY A 411 9.05 -3.81 6.08
N HIS A 412 7.77 -3.62 5.73
CA HIS A 412 7.32 -3.04 4.45
C HIS A 412 8.04 -1.74 4.06
N VAL A 413 7.94 -0.72 4.91
CA VAL A 413 8.60 0.58 4.69
C VAL A 413 10.12 0.46 4.81
N GLY A 414 10.59 -0.38 5.73
CA GLY A 414 12.01 -0.59 5.95
C GLY A 414 12.76 -1.14 4.73
N LEU A 415 12.07 -1.85 3.82
CA LEU A 415 12.61 -2.28 2.52
C LEU A 415 12.93 -1.10 1.59
N CYS A 416 12.20 0.01 1.72
CA CYS A 416 12.45 1.19 0.90
C CYS A 416 13.66 1.98 1.42
N ILE A 417 13.66 2.27 2.73
CA ILE A 417 14.41 3.42 3.27
C ILE A 417 15.47 3.08 4.31
N SER A 418 15.52 1.83 4.80
CA SER A 418 16.41 1.54 5.92
C SER A 418 17.88 1.61 5.50
N GLY A 419 18.74 2.16 6.36
CA GLY A 419 20.17 2.27 6.05
C GLY A 419 20.85 0.92 5.79
N ALA A 420 20.34 -0.17 6.36
CA ALA A 420 20.84 -1.52 6.09
C ALA A 420 20.50 -1.99 4.67
N VAL A 421 19.31 -1.65 4.17
CA VAL A 421 18.86 -1.97 2.81
C VAL A 421 19.67 -1.18 1.77
N HIS A 422 19.89 0.12 1.97
CA HIS A 422 20.75 0.92 1.08
C HIS A 422 22.21 0.46 1.04
N LYS A 423 22.70 -0.21 2.08
CA LYS A 423 24.06 -0.74 2.12
C LYS A 423 24.21 -2.14 1.53
N LYS A 424 23.12 -2.90 1.40
CA LYS A 424 23.17 -4.33 1.07
C LYS A 424 22.23 -4.69 -0.07
N LEU A 425 20.94 -4.47 0.11
CA LEU A 425 19.91 -4.86 -0.86
C LEU A 425 19.97 -4.02 -2.15
N TRP A 426 19.95 -2.69 -2.05
CA TRP A 426 19.95 -1.83 -3.24
C TRP A 426 21.19 -2.02 -4.13
N PRO A 427 22.41 -2.21 -3.59
CA PRO A 427 23.56 -2.67 -4.36
C PRO A 427 23.32 -3.95 -5.18
N GLU A 428 22.71 -4.98 -4.60
CA GLU A 428 22.39 -6.22 -5.32
C GLU A 428 21.34 -6.01 -6.42
N VAL A 429 20.33 -5.18 -6.15
CA VAL A 429 19.32 -4.76 -7.14
C VAL A 429 19.98 -4.00 -8.28
N GLY A 430 20.91 -3.09 -7.97
CA GLY A 430 21.67 -2.30 -8.94
C GLY A 430 22.55 -3.15 -9.85
N THR A 431 23.23 -4.15 -9.29
CA THR A 431 24.00 -5.13 -10.06
C THR A 431 23.08 -5.90 -11.01
N TRP A 432 21.97 -6.44 -10.51
CA TRP A 432 21.01 -7.16 -11.34
C TRP A 432 20.48 -6.26 -12.47
N LEU A 433 20.04 -5.04 -12.16
CA LEU A 433 19.57 -4.08 -13.17
C LEU A 433 20.61 -3.81 -14.27
N THR A 434 21.88 -3.62 -13.87
CA THR A 434 22.99 -3.35 -14.80
C THR A 434 23.25 -4.53 -15.73
N GLU A 435 23.13 -5.76 -15.23
CA GLU A 435 23.34 -6.99 -16.02
C GLU A 435 22.22 -7.25 -17.05
N HIS A 436 21.01 -6.73 -16.80
CA HIS A 436 19.82 -6.99 -17.64
C HIS A 436 19.39 -5.78 -18.49
N SER A 437 20.15 -4.68 -18.43
CA SER A 437 19.86 -3.45 -19.17
C SER A 437 20.91 -3.19 -20.23
N THR A 438 20.46 -2.70 -21.41
CA THR A 438 21.31 -2.48 -22.58
C THR A 438 21.69 -1.03 -22.80
#